data_AF-A0A5B0VG83-F1
#
_entry.id   AF-A0A5B0VG83-F1
#
_cell.length_a   1.000
_cell.length_b   1.000
_cell.length_c   1.000
_cell.angle_alpha   90.00
_cell.angle_beta   90.00
_cell.angle_gamma   90.00
#
_symmetry.space_group_name_H-M   'P 1'
#
loop_
_entity.id
_entity.type
_entity.pdbx_description
1 polymer ?
#
loop_
_entity_poly.entity_id
_entity_poly.type
_entity_poly.pdbx_seq_one_letter_code
_entity_poly.pdbx_strand_id
1 'polypeptide(L)'
;MLRSLATHEEVRNTGLGRALVEHAELNASLMGLSAIYLLTTTATDFFERLGYEQLCRGQAPDSISKTIQFSDLCPASSHLMRKLL
;
A
#
# COMPACT_ATOMS: atom_id res chain seq x y z
N MET A 1 -3.57 0.44 7.03
CA MET A 1 -2.67 -0.29 6.10
C MET A 1 -3.51 -0.88 4.98
N LEU A 2 -3.11 -0.68 3.72
CA LEU A 2 -3.71 -1.36 2.57
C LEU A 2 -3.02 -2.72 2.37
N ARG A 3 -3.82 -3.76 2.15
CA ARG A 3 -3.35 -5.15 2.08
C ARG A 3 -4.20 -5.98 1.12
N SER A 4 -3.60 -7.03 0.57
CA SER A 4 -4.29 -8.03 -0.26
C SER A 4 -5.05 -7.46 -1.46
N LEU A 5 -4.49 -6.42 -2.10
CA LEU A 5 -5.03 -5.88 -3.35
C LEU A 5 -4.54 -6.73 -4.53
N ALA A 6 -5.47 -7.28 -5.30
CA ALA A 6 -5.18 -8.01 -6.52
C ALA A 6 -6.30 -7.79 -7.54
N THR A 7 -5.95 -7.85 -8.81
CA THR A 7 -6.93 -7.91 -9.91
C THR A 7 -6.65 -9.16 -10.73
N HIS A 8 -7.70 -9.70 -11.35
CA HIS A 8 -7.55 -10.75 -12.35
C HIS A 8 -6.64 -10.25 -13.49
N GLU A 9 -5.88 -11.15 -14.11
CA GLU A 9 -4.92 -10.76 -15.15
C GLU A 9 -5.59 -10.14 -16.38
N GLU A 10 -6.76 -10.67 -16.75
CA GLU A 10 -7.55 -10.21 -17.91
C GLU A 10 -8.05 -8.77 -17.79
N VAL A 11 -8.11 -8.23 -16.58
CA VAL A 11 -8.59 -6.85 -16.32
C VAL A 11 -7.46 -5.90 -15.92
N ARG A 12 -6.18 -6.31 -16.05
CA ARG A 12 -5.05 -5.41 -15.84
C ARG A 12 -5.03 -4.31 -16.91
N ASN A 13 -4.44 -3.16 -16.58
CA ASN A 13 -4.35 -1.98 -17.46
C ASN A 13 -5.70 -1.37 -17.90
N THR A 14 -6.81 -1.79 -17.32
CA THR A 14 -8.15 -1.20 -17.55
C THR A 14 -8.46 -0.02 -16.64
N GLY A 15 -7.59 0.26 -15.65
CA GLY A 15 -7.85 1.24 -14.59
C GLY A 15 -8.51 0.67 -13.33
N LEU A 16 -8.96 -0.60 -13.34
CA LEU A 16 -9.64 -1.19 -12.17
C LEU A 16 -8.79 -1.17 -10.90
N GLY A 17 -7.49 -1.50 -10.99
CA GLY A 17 -6.59 -1.45 -9.84
C GLY A 17 -6.49 -0.06 -9.23
N ARG A 18 -6.48 0.98 -10.07
CA ARG A 18 -6.50 2.39 -9.62
C ARG A 18 -7.80 2.72 -8.92
N ALA A 19 -8.95 2.37 -9.52
CA ALA A 19 -10.26 2.63 -8.92
C ALA A 19 -10.43 1.97 -7.54
N LEU A 20 -9.91 0.75 -7.36
CA LEU A 20 -9.90 0.06 -6.07
C LEU A 20 -9.05 0.79 -5.02
N VAL A 21 -7.87 1.29 -5.41
CA VAL A 21 -6.99 2.07 -4.51
C VAL A 21 -7.64 3.40 -4.15
N GLU A 22 -8.18 4.14 -5.11
CA GLU A 22 -8.87 5.42 -4.88
C GLU A 22 -10.07 5.24 -3.95
N HIS A 23 -10.83 4.15 -4.09
CA HIS A 23 -11.91 3.83 -3.16
C HIS A 23 -11.40 3.57 -1.74
N ALA A 24 -10.30 2.84 -1.58
CA ALA A 24 -9.68 2.61 -0.27
C ALA A 24 -9.14 3.91 0.35
N GLU A 25 -8.54 4.79 -0.45
CA GLU A 25 -8.05 6.11 -0.05
C GLU A 25 -9.19 7.02 0.42
N LEU A 26 -10.29 7.07 -0.32
CA LEU A 26 -11.47 7.83 0.07
C LEU A 26 -12.02 7.33 1.41
N ASN A 27 -12.19 6.01 1.57
CA ASN A 27 -12.69 5.44 2.83
C ASN A 27 -11.77 5.77 4.01
N ALA A 28 -10.45 5.67 3.83
CA ALA A 28 -9.48 6.02 4.88
C ALA A 28 -9.54 7.51 5.24
N SER A 29 -9.72 8.39 4.25
CA SER A 29 -9.88 9.83 4.46
C SER A 29 -11.17 10.14 5.24
N LEU A 30 -12.29 9.48 4.90
CA LEU A 30 -13.56 9.58 5.61
C LEU A 30 -13.48 9.07 7.05
N MET A 31 -12.56 8.14 7.34
CA MET A 31 -12.25 7.68 8.70
C MET A 31 -11.32 8.63 9.47
N GLY A 32 -10.88 9.75 8.86
CA GLY A 32 -9.98 10.73 9.48
C GLY A 32 -8.52 10.26 9.55
N LEU A 33 -8.11 9.29 8.72
CA LEU A 33 -6.73 8.84 8.65
C LEU A 33 -5.91 9.82 7.82
N SER A 34 -4.67 10.10 8.25
CA SER A 34 -3.76 11.04 7.57
C SER A 34 -2.83 10.36 6.55
N ALA A 35 -2.76 9.02 6.57
CA ALA A 35 -1.87 8.28 5.70
C ALA A 35 -2.30 6.83 5.50
N ILE A 36 -1.97 6.28 4.33
CA ILE A 36 -2.01 4.84 4.05
C ILE A 36 -0.60 4.32 3.90
N TYR A 37 -0.34 3.18 4.54
CA TYR A 37 0.88 2.41 4.41
C TYR A 37 0.58 1.07 3.73
N LEU A 38 1.53 0.56 2.95
CA LEU A 38 1.48 -0.76 2.32
C LEU A 38 2.88 -1.39 2.23
N LEU A 39 2.91 -2.70 2.02
CA LEU A 39 4.12 -3.46 1.71
C LEU A 39 3.94 -4.12 0.34
N THR A 40 4.95 -4.03 -0.52
CA THR A 40 4.91 -4.68 -1.84
C THR A 40 6.28 -5.18 -2.29
N THR A 41 6.29 -6.30 -3.00
CA THR A 41 7.49 -6.84 -3.66
C THR A 41 7.44 -6.67 -5.18
N THR A 42 6.24 -6.55 -5.77
CA THR A 42 6.02 -6.64 -7.23
C THR A 42 5.28 -5.46 -7.85
N ALA A 43 4.68 -4.59 -7.03
CA ALA A 43 3.79 -3.53 -7.52
C ALA A 43 4.28 -2.11 -7.18
N THR A 44 5.58 -1.93 -6.93
CA THR A 44 6.17 -0.64 -6.55
C THR A 44 5.85 0.46 -7.55
N ASP A 45 6.19 0.28 -8.83
CA ASP A 45 5.92 1.28 -9.89
C ASP A 45 4.43 1.62 -10.04
N PHE A 46 3.54 0.64 -9.77
CA PHE A 46 2.11 0.87 -9.81
C PHE A 46 1.70 1.85 -8.71
N PHE A 47 2.17 1.67 -7.48
CA PHE A 47 1.85 2.55 -6.36
C PHE A 47 2.56 3.90 -6.44
N GLU A 48 3.79 3.96 -6.99
CA GLU A 48 4.48 5.24 -7.25
C GLU A 48 3.67 6.13 -8.21
N ARG A 49 3.12 5.55 -9.29
CA ARG A 49 2.22 6.28 -10.20
C ARG A 49 0.93 6.79 -9.53
N LEU A 50 0.53 6.20 -8.40
CA LEU A 50 -0.61 6.63 -7.60
C LEU A 50 -0.23 7.64 -6.50
N GLY A 51 1.04 8.04 -6.43
CA GLY A 51 1.55 9.02 -5.46
C GLY A 51 2.00 8.40 -4.13
N TYR A 52 2.23 7.09 -4.07
CA TYR A 52 2.89 6.49 -2.91
C TYR A 52 4.40 6.67 -3.01
N GLU A 53 5.01 7.03 -1.89
CA GLU A 53 6.45 7.18 -1.74
C GLU A 53 7.01 5.93 -1.08
N GLN A 54 8.18 5.48 -1.54
CA GLN A 54 8.95 4.46 -0.83
C GLN A 54 9.55 5.04 0.45
N LEU A 55 9.50 4.27 1.52
CA LEU A 55 10.10 4.59 2.81
C LEU A 55 11.12 3.52 3.18
N CYS A 56 12.15 3.91 3.93
CA CYS A 56 13.00 2.92 4.58
C CYS A 56 12.16 2.14 5.60
N ARG A 57 12.35 0.80 5.68
CA ARG A 57 11.64 -0.03 6.69
C ARG A 57 11.81 0.50 8.12
N GLY A 58 12.97 1.06 8.46
CA GLY A 58 13.23 1.67 9.78
C GLY A 58 12.41 2.94 10.07
N GLN A 59 11.73 3.52 9.07
CA GLN A 59 10.83 4.67 9.22
C GLN A 59 9.36 4.25 9.35
N ALA A 60 9.07 2.94 9.38
CA ALA A 60 7.74 2.45 9.65
C ALA A 60 7.28 2.92 11.04
N PRO A 61 6.09 3.54 11.16
CA PRO A 61 5.51 3.79 12.46
C PRO A 61 5.36 2.49 13.25
N ASP A 62 5.42 2.58 14.57
CA ASP A 62 5.23 1.44 15.49
C ASP A 62 3.95 0.63 15.21
N SER A 63 2.87 1.33 14.85
CA SER A 63 1.58 0.71 14.50
C SER A 63 1.64 -0.13 13.23
N ILE A 64 2.61 0.12 12.34
CA ILE A 64 2.86 -0.65 11.12
C ILE A 64 3.92 -1.72 11.37
N SER A 65 5.03 -1.37 12.04
CA SER A 65 6.16 -2.28 12.26
C SER A 65 5.80 -3.49 13.14
N LYS A 66 4.83 -3.32 14.05
CA LYS A 66 4.31 -4.39 14.92
C LYS A 66 3.25 -5.28 14.26
N THR A 67 2.90 -5.05 12.99
CA THR A 67 1.95 -5.91 12.29
C THR A 67 2.61 -7.19 11.81
N ILE A 68 1.89 -8.32 11.87
CA ILE A 68 2.37 -9.64 11.39
C ILE A 68 2.80 -9.59 9.91
N GLN A 69 2.17 -8.73 9.12
CA GLN A 69 2.56 -8.51 7.72
C GLN A 69 3.96 -7.90 7.58
N PHE A 70 4.32 -7.01 8.49
CA PHE A 70 5.62 -6.36 8.50
C PHE A 70 6.72 -7.24 9.11
N SER A 71 6.39 -7.99 10.17
CA SER A 71 7.35 -8.84 10.88
C SER A 71 7.61 -10.19 10.22
N ASP A 72 6.56 -10.89 9.74
CA ASP A 72 6.65 -12.33 9.46
C ASP A 72 6.23 -12.74 8.05
N LEU A 73 5.19 -12.12 7.48
CA LEU A 73 4.62 -12.58 6.20
C LEU A 73 5.30 -11.98 4.96
N CYS A 74 5.87 -10.78 5.07
CA CYS A 74 6.63 -10.18 3.99
C CYS A 74 8.13 -10.38 4.23
N PRO A 75 8.90 -10.90 3.23
CA PRO A 75 10.34 -10.99 3.34
C PRO A 75 10.93 -9.59 3.60
N ALA A 76 12.13 -9.54 4.22
CA ALA A 76 12.83 -8.28 4.48
C ALA A 76 13.03 -7.41 3.21
N SER A 77 12.93 -8.02 2.02
CA SER A 77 12.98 -7.39 0.70
C SER A 77 11.70 -6.67 0.26
N SER A 78 10.60 -6.70 1.02
CA SER A 78 9.38 -5.96 0.67
C SER A 78 9.60 -4.45 0.85
N HIS A 79 9.24 -3.67 -0.17
CA HIS A 79 9.25 -2.21 -0.12
C HIS A 79 8.09 -1.71 0.74
N LEU A 80 8.41 -0.89 1.76
CA LEU A 80 7.42 -0.13 2.50
C LEU A 80 7.09 1.13 1.71
N MET A 81 5.80 1.37 1.49
CA MET A 81 5.35 2.57 0.81
C MET A 81 4.27 3.30 1.63
N ARG A 82 4.20 4.61 1.47
CA ARG A 82 3.21 5.47 2.13
C ARG A 82 2.65 6.51 1.16
N LYS A 83 1.37 6.81 1.31
CA LYS A 83 0.74 8.02 0.76
C LYS A 83 0.05 8.79 1.88
N LEU A 84 0.23 10.11 1.87
CA LEU A 84 -0.54 11.01 2.73
C LEU A 84 -1.91 11.26 2.07
N LEU A 85 -2.96 11.28 2.89
CA LEU A 85 -4.35 11.46 2.44
C LEU A 85 -4.83 12.90 2.59
#